data_AF-A0AAQ6IPK4-F1
#
_entry.id   AF-A0AAQ6IPK4-F1
#
_cell.length_a   1.000
_cell.length_b   1.000
_cell.length_c   1.000
_cell.angle_alpha   90.00
_cell.angle_beta   90.00
_cell.angle_gamma   90.00
#
_symmetry.space_group_name_H-M   'P 1'
#
loop_
_entity.id
_entity.type
_entity.pdbx_description
1 polymer ?
#
loop_
_entity_poly.entity_id
_entity_poly.type
_entity_poly.pdbx_seq_one_letter_code
_entity_poly.pdbx_strand_id
1 'polypeptide(L)'
;MHFSLILLFLHLLGNVDVSLSQNACSTLPQVHHARISEETRKTEYQQGHVIEFTCDPGYKSSLTIKYACTSGGWLAISGGSCTCKSVVILFCAFNTEVNTNNNNNTVVCALDVLLTSGCEPPPVDGGFIVKGLPENNDLILPDHVLTFSCEDGKYLNGTSLLICGEDGQWTSPFPSCNDITCEVDVMHPNLHATGLTSANEIMKIGHVLQFSCDTGYRLDGSVRIQCLQSGQWDKPFPTCSKNCRVTEIPGSVRLTTRHVAGSQLRAGEKLRFDCRLRNHVIHGNEEVECLANGQWSEPFPTCGPPVGCGKPPTLPDGDLKYDIKFSYVNTEKVEYICQLHYTMQGEPFKTCNNGRWTGSMRCLPKDDMYRHNIRFTHKTDDKLYSPHKDHITFSCIRGTVPDGRLEMRQECNDGVMNLPTCVPRSW
;
A
#
# COMPACT_ATOMS: atom_id res chain seq x y z
N MET A 1 1.94 86.65 92.12
CA MET A 1 1.22 87.94 92.04
C MET A 1 0.90 88.14 90.55
N HIS A 2 -0.35 87.98 90.09
CA HIS A 2 -1.45 88.99 90.11
C HIS A 2 -1.10 90.23 89.26
N PHE A 3 -1.91 90.77 88.32
CA PHE A 3 -3.21 90.45 87.66
C PHE A 3 -2.98 90.63 86.12
N SER A 4 -3.67 90.01 85.14
CA SER A 4 -5.11 89.96 84.78
C SER A 4 -5.72 91.24 84.16
N LEU A 5 -6.56 91.03 83.13
CA LEU A 5 -7.49 91.97 82.43
C LEU A 5 -6.91 93.10 81.53
N ILE A 6 -7.65 93.67 80.56
CA ILE A 6 -8.56 93.13 79.51
C ILE A 6 -8.98 94.28 78.54
N LEU A 7 -8.96 94.02 77.22
CA LEU A 7 -9.75 94.61 76.10
C LEU A 7 -9.88 96.13 75.81
N LEU A 8 -10.16 96.38 74.50
CA LEU A 8 -10.81 97.53 73.82
C LEU A 8 -9.96 98.78 73.49
N PHE A 9 -10.13 99.47 72.35
CA PHE A 9 -10.51 99.10 70.95
C PHE A 9 -10.41 100.39 70.08
N LEU A 10 -9.97 100.30 68.81
CA LEU A 10 -10.01 101.41 67.80
C LEU A 10 -9.11 102.63 68.15
N HIS A 11 -8.55 103.48 67.28
CA HIS A 11 -8.33 103.64 65.83
C HIS A 11 -7.28 104.81 65.69
N LEU A 12 -6.53 105.08 64.61
CA LEU A 12 -6.36 104.52 63.25
C LEU A 12 -5.00 105.02 62.70
N LEU A 13 -4.28 104.20 61.91
CA LEU A 13 -3.09 104.56 61.09
C LEU A 13 -1.79 105.00 61.86
N GLY A 14 -0.59 104.53 61.49
CA GLY A 14 -0.25 103.56 60.45
C GLY A 14 1.23 103.15 60.43
N ASN A 15 1.47 102.00 59.80
CA ASN A 15 2.69 101.55 59.12
C ASN A 15 4.04 101.72 59.83
N VAL A 16 4.44 100.64 60.52
CA VAL A 16 5.83 100.19 60.50
C VAL A 16 6.11 99.59 59.12
N ASP A 17 7.07 100.14 58.37
CA ASP A 17 7.66 99.46 57.22
C ASP A 17 8.59 98.34 57.71
N VAL A 18 8.10 97.09 57.63
CA VAL A 18 8.97 95.91 57.50
C VAL A 18 8.73 95.37 56.10
N SER A 19 9.74 95.49 55.24
CA SER A 19 9.71 94.97 53.89
C SER A 19 9.64 93.43 53.92
N LEU A 20 8.44 92.87 53.87
CA LEU A 20 8.29 91.46 53.51
C LEU A 20 8.82 91.26 52.09
N SER A 21 9.64 90.23 51.93
CA SER A 21 10.24 89.85 50.66
C SER A 21 9.16 89.64 49.60
N GLN A 22 9.20 90.47 48.56
CA GLN A 22 8.43 90.19 47.34
C GLN A 22 8.93 88.85 46.78
N ASN A 23 8.02 87.90 46.57
CA ASN A 23 8.34 86.63 45.93
C ASN A 23 8.68 86.89 44.45
N ALA A 24 9.97 87.16 44.18
CA ALA A 24 10.50 87.60 42.89
C ALA A 24 10.23 86.60 41.74
N CYS A 25 9.84 85.36 42.07
CA CYS A 25 9.68 84.25 41.15
C CYS A 25 8.30 83.58 41.33
N SER A 26 7.22 84.37 41.25
CA SER A 26 5.84 83.94 41.48
C SER A 26 5.23 83.12 40.32
N THR A 27 5.67 83.33 39.08
CA THR A 27 5.25 82.57 37.89
C THR A 27 6.33 81.56 37.53
N LEU A 28 5.99 80.27 37.43
CA LEU A 28 6.94 79.21 37.13
C LEU A 28 7.32 79.18 35.64
N PRO A 29 8.57 78.82 35.26
CA PRO A 29 8.95 78.59 33.87
C PRO A 29 8.13 77.45 33.28
N GLN A 30 7.66 77.61 32.04
CA GLN A 30 6.98 76.52 31.33
C GLN A 30 8.00 75.69 30.53
N VAL A 31 8.00 74.39 30.78
CA VAL A 31 8.77 73.39 30.05
C VAL A 31 7.78 72.31 29.61
N HIS A 32 7.53 72.19 28.31
CA HIS A 32 6.57 71.21 27.79
C HIS A 32 7.03 69.77 28.07
N HIS A 33 6.08 68.92 28.48
CA HIS A 33 6.32 67.52 28.86
C HIS A 33 7.37 67.34 29.95
N ALA A 34 7.36 68.24 30.94
CA ALA A 34 8.19 68.17 32.13
C ALA A 34 7.46 68.69 33.37
N ARG A 35 7.84 68.18 34.54
CA ARG A 35 7.34 68.61 35.85
C ARG A 35 8.51 68.91 36.79
N ILE A 36 8.29 69.80 37.76
CA ILE A 36 9.31 70.14 38.76
C ILE A 36 9.59 68.91 39.63
N SER A 37 10.87 68.58 39.83
CA SER A 37 11.32 67.50 40.69
C SER A 37 10.87 67.76 42.14
N GLU A 38 10.29 66.73 42.76
CA GLU A 38 9.78 66.73 44.14
C GLU A 38 10.81 67.28 45.14
N GLU A 39 12.09 66.97 44.95
CA GLU A 39 13.21 67.41 45.79
C GLU A 39 13.41 68.94 45.79
N THR A 40 13.10 69.59 44.66
CA THR A 40 13.24 71.05 44.48
C THR A 40 11.93 71.81 44.65
N ARG A 41 10.79 71.10 44.74
CA ARG A 41 9.47 71.71 44.80
C ARG A 41 9.24 72.39 46.14
N LYS A 42 8.90 73.68 46.08
CA LYS A 42 8.48 74.51 47.23
C LYS A 42 7.14 75.17 46.92
N THR A 43 6.41 75.54 47.98
CA THR A 43 5.17 76.32 47.88
C THR A 43 5.42 77.76 47.45
N GLU A 44 6.57 78.33 47.83
CA GLU A 44 7.03 79.65 47.42
C GLU A 44 8.54 79.65 47.11
N TYR A 45 8.96 80.52 46.19
CA TYR A 45 10.35 80.63 45.74
C TYR A 45 10.90 82.04 45.94
N GLN A 46 12.03 82.12 46.63
CA GLN A 46 12.76 83.35 46.89
C GLN A 46 14.13 83.32 46.18
N GLN A 47 14.75 84.49 46.08
CA GLN A 47 16.04 84.67 45.40
C GLN A 47 17.09 83.69 45.94
N GLY A 48 17.75 82.96 45.04
CA GLY A 48 18.72 81.90 45.36
C GLY A 48 18.15 80.47 45.34
N HIS A 49 16.82 80.27 45.34
CA HIS A 49 16.25 78.94 45.13
C HIS A 49 16.47 78.45 43.68
N VAL A 50 16.68 77.14 43.52
CA VAL A 50 16.82 76.47 42.22
C VAL A 50 15.72 75.42 42.09
N ILE A 51 15.07 75.38 40.92
CA ILE A 51 14.15 74.30 40.51
C ILE A 51 14.78 73.46 39.41
N GLU A 52 14.54 72.16 39.48
CA GLU A 52 14.93 71.19 38.46
C GLU A 52 13.69 70.53 37.86
N PHE A 53 13.67 70.36 36.54
CA PHE A 53 12.58 69.71 35.82
C PHE A 53 12.95 68.30 35.38
N THR A 54 12.06 67.37 35.68
CA THR A 54 12.10 65.97 35.24
C THR A 54 11.11 65.78 34.10
N CYS A 55 11.54 65.19 32.99
CA CYS A 55 10.66 64.92 31.86
C CYS A 55 9.51 63.97 32.23
N ASP A 56 8.39 64.12 31.53
CA ASP A 56 7.26 63.21 31.62
C ASP A 56 7.55 61.88 30.90
N PRO A 57 6.85 60.78 31.27
CA PRO A 57 7.03 59.48 30.63
C PRO A 57 6.94 59.57 29.11
N GLY A 58 7.79 58.83 28.41
CA GLY A 58 7.96 58.91 26.95
C GLY A 58 8.97 59.97 26.47
N TYR A 59 9.32 60.97 27.30
CA TYR A 59 10.25 62.03 26.92
C TYR A 59 11.63 61.90 27.61
N LYS A 60 12.68 62.37 26.93
CA LYS A 60 14.03 62.59 27.46
C LYS A 60 14.52 63.98 27.08
N SER A 61 15.24 64.62 27.99
CA SER A 61 16.12 65.74 27.66
C SER A 61 17.55 65.22 27.60
N SER A 62 18.38 65.75 26.70
CA SER A 62 19.82 65.49 26.66
C SER A 62 20.59 66.21 27.77
N LEU A 63 19.95 67.19 28.42
CA LEU A 63 20.50 68.03 29.50
C LEU A 63 19.56 68.02 30.71
N THR A 64 20.10 68.10 31.92
CA THR A 64 19.29 68.40 33.12
C THR A 64 18.75 69.82 33.02
N ILE A 65 17.45 70.01 33.24
CA ILE A 65 16.77 71.30 33.02
C ILE A 65 16.64 72.03 34.36
N LYS A 66 17.39 73.13 34.56
CA LYS A 66 17.41 73.86 35.85
C LYS A 66 17.27 75.37 35.69
N TYR A 67 16.53 75.99 36.61
CA TYR A 67 16.32 77.43 36.70
C TYR A 67 16.62 77.95 38.11
N ALA A 68 17.34 79.07 38.21
CA ALA A 68 17.58 79.80 39.46
C ALA A 68 16.61 80.97 39.58
N CYS A 69 16.05 81.19 40.78
CA CYS A 69 15.31 82.39 41.10
C CYS A 69 16.30 83.53 41.39
N THR A 70 16.18 84.62 40.64
CA THR A 70 16.99 85.85 40.80
C THR A 70 16.08 87.02 41.21
N SER A 71 16.66 88.18 41.53
CA SER A 71 15.90 89.42 41.77
C SER A 71 15.08 89.90 40.55
N GLY A 72 15.37 89.38 39.35
CA GLY A 72 14.63 89.66 38.11
C GLY A 72 13.71 88.52 37.64
N GLY A 73 13.46 87.51 38.48
CA GLY A 73 12.70 86.30 38.12
C GLY A 73 13.58 85.10 37.80
N TRP A 74 13.01 84.10 37.10
CA TRP A 74 13.68 82.85 36.78
C TRP A 74 14.71 82.99 35.67
N LEU A 75 15.96 82.60 35.96
CA LEU A 75 17.06 82.52 35.01
C LEU A 75 17.39 81.05 34.72
N ALA A 76 17.47 80.68 33.44
CA ALA A 76 17.88 79.33 33.05
C ALA A 76 19.37 79.11 33.39
N ILE A 77 19.68 78.12 34.23
CA ILE A 77 21.05 77.65 34.51
C ILE A 77 21.45 76.67 33.40
N SER A 78 20.54 75.76 33.08
CA SER A 78 20.68 74.78 32.01
C SER A 78 19.32 74.65 31.32
N GLY A 79 19.16 75.39 30.22
CA GLY A 79 17.97 75.33 29.37
C GLY A 79 17.93 74.03 28.57
N GLY A 80 16.73 73.48 28.37
CA GLY A 80 16.52 72.28 27.57
C GLY A 80 15.03 72.02 27.36
N SER A 81 14.73 71.07 26.49
CA SER A 81 13.37 70.63 26.17
C SER A 81 13.29 69.12 26.28
N CYS A 82 12.20 68.62 26.86
CA CYS A 82 11.90 67.19 26.86
C CYS A 82 11.42 66.78 25.46
N THR A 83 12.14 65.86 24.82
CA THR A 83 11.91 65.37 23.46
C THR A 83 11.55 63.88 23.50
N CYS A 84 10.73 63.40 22.56
CA CYS A 84 10.28 62.00 22.59
C CYS A 84 11.48 61.03 22.50
N LYS A 85 11.45 59.95 23.30
CA LYS A 85 12.45 58.88 23.25
C LYS A 85 12.29 58.09 21.96
N SER A 86 13.15 58.33 20.96
CA SER A 86 13.16 57.57 19.71
C SER A 86 13.27 56.06 19.95
N VAL A 87 12.26 55.32 19.51
CA VAL A 87 12.27 53.86 19.35
C VAL A 87 12.61 53.55 17.90
N VAL A 88 13.45 52.53 17.67
CA VAL A 88 13.84 52.10 16.32
C VAL A 88 12.72 51.25 15.72
N ILE A 89 12.29 51.60 14.51
CA ILE A 89 11.20 50.91 13.79
C ILE A 89 11.80 49.90 12.79
N LEU A 90 11.49 48.62 12.98
CA LEU A 90 11.37 47.62 11.90
C LEU A 90 9.92 47.68 11.40
N PHE A 91 9.56 47.60 10.11
CA PHE A 91 10.31 47.35 8.87
C PHE A 91 9.79 48.27 7.75
N CYS A 92 10.52 48.36 6.64
CA CYS A 92 10.08 49.10 5.45
C CYS A 92 8.85 48.46 4.77
N ALA A 93 7.85 49.28 4.44
CA ALA A 93 6.92 49.02 3.34
C ALA A 93 6.85 50.28 2.46
N PHE A 94 7.05 50.12 1.15
CA PHE A 94 6.96 51.23 0.19
C PHE A 94 5.50 51.70 0.08
N ASN A 95 5.29 53.01 0.21
CA ASN A 95 4.63 53.77 -0.84
C ASN A 95 4.95 55.27 -0.72
N THR A 96 5.53 55.80 -1.79
CA THR A 96 5.84 57.23 -1.94
C THR A 96 4.67 57.96 -2.58
N GLU A 97 3.93 58.75 -1.80
CA GLU A 97 3.30 59.95 -2.33
C GLU A 97 3.61 61.15 -1.43
N VAL A 98 4.56 61.97 -1.87
CA VAL A 98 4.76 63.30 -1.31
C VAL A 98 3.66 64.18 -1.91
N ASN A 99 2.73 64.63 -1.09
CA ASN A 99 1.91 65.78 -1.44
C ASN A 99 1.89 66.77 -0.27
N THR A 100 2.55 67.91 -0.49
CA THR A 100 2.66 68.99 0.48
C THR A 100 1.34 69.73 0.61
N ASN A 101 0.74 69.74 1.81
CA ASN A 101 0.32 70.98 2.50
C ASN A 101 -0.40 70.70 3.84
N ASN A 102 -0.31 71.68 4.73
CA ASN A 102 -0.96 71.84 6.05
C ASN A 102 -0.32 71.10 7.25
N ASN A 103 0.18 71.93 8.16
CA ASN A 103 0.85 71.56 9.40
C ASN A 103 -0.15 71.12 10.48
N ASN A 104 -0.41 69.82 10.60
CA ASN A 104 -0.86 69.21 11.86
C ASN A 104 -0.68 67.67 11.85
N ASN A 105 0.57 67.22 11.95
CA ASN A 105 0.86 65.81 12.26
C ASN A 105 0.63 65.54 13.75
N THR A 106 -0.63 65.39 14.15
CA THR A 106 -0.98 64.79 15.45
C THR A 106 -0.73 63.29 15.40
N VAL A 107 0.51 62.88 15.67
CA VAL A 107 0.86 61.48 15.88
C VAL A 107 0.35 61.07 17.27
N VAL A 108 -0.74 60.33 17.32
CA VAL A 108 -1.23 59.72 18.57
C VAL A 108 -0.43 58.43 18.80
N CYS A 109 0.69 58.53 19.50
CA CYS A 109 1.36 57.36 20.06
C CYS A 109 0.56 56.87 21.27
N ALA A 110 -0.14 55.75 21.11
CA ALA A 110 -0.70 55.01 22.24
C ALA A 110 0.44 54.50 23.15
N LEU A 111 0.10 54.28 24.42
CA LEU A 111 1.03 53.90 25.46
C LEU A 111 1.36 52.40 25.38
N ASP A 112 2.34 52.03 24.55
CA ASP A 112 2.91 50.68 24.63
C ASP A 112 3.76 50.57 25.91
N VAL A 113 3.17 49.86 26.88
CA VAL A 113 3.85 49.25 28.01
C VAL A 113 5.02 48.41 27.49
N LEU A 114 6.06 48.19 28.32
CA LEU A 114 6.99 47.08 28.07
C LEU A 114 6.21 45.77 28.16
N LEU A 115 5.58 45.39 27.05
CA LEU A 115 5.01 44.06 26.86
C LEU A 115 6.19 43.10 26.96
N THR A 116 6.29 42.40 28.08
CA THR A 116 6.82 41.04 28.10
C THR A 116 6.21 40.32 26.90
N SER A 117 7.02 39.87 25.96
CA SER A 117 6.59 39.25 24.71
C SER A 117 6.01 37.88 25.03
N GLY A 118 4.75 37.88 25.48
CA GLY A 118 4.00 36.68 25.76
C GLY A 118 3.22 36.22 24.53
N CYS A 119 3.03 34.92 24.42
CA CYS A 119 2.39 34.31 23.27
C CYS A 119 0.87 34.49 23.28
N GLU A 120 0.28 34.55 22.08
CA GLU A 120 -1.17 34.65 21.91
C GLU A 120 -1.89 33.46 22.54
N PRO A 121 -2.98 33.66 23.31
CA PRO A 121 -3.77 32.55 23.85
C PRO A 121 -4.41 31.72 22.71
N PRO A 122 -4.60 30.41 22.89
CA PRO A 122 -5.16 29.55 21.86
C PRO A 122 -6.64 29.87 21.55
N PRO A 123 -7.10 29.65 20.30
CA PRO A 123 -8.49 29.87 19.88
C PRO A 123 -9.53 29.16 20.77
N VAL A 124 -10.55 29.91 21.20
CA VAL A 124 -11.62 29.41 22.08
C VAL A 124 -12.52 28.36 21.41
N ASP A 125 -12.69 28.43 20.08
CA ASP A 125 -13.55 27.54 19.28
C ASP A 125 -12.75 26.47 18.50
N GLY A 126 -11.52 26.15 18.96
CA GLY A 126 -10.62 25.24 18.25
C GLY A 126 -10.97 23.74 18.34
N GLY A 127 -11.97 23.36 19.15
CA GLY A 127 -12.39 21.98 19.35
C GLY A 127 -11.35 21.07 20.04
N PHE A 128 -10.32 21.67 20.65
CA PHE A 128 -9.26 21.00 21.42
C PHE A 128 -9.36 21.31 22.92
N ILE A 129 -8.85 20.39 23.72
CA ILE A 129 -8.65 20.52 25.17
C ILE A 129 -7.20 20.96 25.39
N VAL A 130 -7.02 22.17 25.94
CA VAL A 130 -5.71 22.73 26.30
C VAL A 130 -5.40 22.50 27.77
N LYS A 131 -4.17 22.09 28.08
CA LYS A 131 -3.62 22.02 29.45
C LYS A 131 -2.41 22.93 29.57
N GLY A 132 -2.27 23.55 30.75
CA GLY A 132 -1.20 24.52 31.03
C GLY A 132 -1.56 25.97 30.73
N LEU A 133 -2.85 26.33 30.60
CA LEU A 133 -3.21 27.75 30.53
C LEU A 133 -2.98 28.43 31.88
N PRO A 134 -2.45 29.67 31.93
CA PRO A 134 -2.36 30.47 33.15
C PRO A 134 -3.74 30.69 33.79
N GLU A 135 -3.77 30.78 35.12
CA GLU A 135 -4.98 31.17 35.85
C GLU A 135 -5.34 32.64 35.56
N ASN A 136 -6.60 33.03 35.84
CA ASN A 136 -7.11 34.40 35.71
C ASN A 136 -6.92 35.09 34.34
N ASN A 137 -6.59 34.34 33.29
CA ASN A 137 -6.26 34.85 31.95
C ASN A 137 -4.99 35.72 31.95
N ASP A 138 -4.02 35.38 32.82
CA ASP A 138 -2.69 35.98 32.88
C ASP A 138 -1.88 35.73 31.58
N LEU A 139 -0.87 36.58 31.37
CA LEU A 139 -0.04 36.55 30.16
C LEU A 139 0.84 35.28 30.09
N ILE A 140 0.85 34.63 28.93
CA ILE A 140 1.66 33.44 28.65
C ILE A 140 3.11 33.86 28.38
N LEU A 141 4.00 33.73 29.35
CA LEU A 141 5.42 34.11 29.23
C LEU A 141 6.26 33.12 28.40
N PRO A 142 7.49 33.49 27.98
CA PRO A 142 8.46 32.56 27.38
C PRO A 142 8.72 31.30 28.22
N ASP A 143 9.17 30.23 27.57
CA ASP A 143 9.30 28.85 28.08
C ASP A 143 8.00 28.21 28.58
N HIS A 144 6.86 28.91 28.58
CA HIS A 144 5.58 28.32 28.97
C HIS A 144 5.13 27.25 27.96
N VAL A 145 4.78 26.07 28.48
CA VAL A 145 4.35 24.92 27.67
C VAL A 145 2.84 24.76 27.72
N LEU A 146 2.20 24.64 26.55
CA LEU A 146 0.81 24.21 26.40
C LEU A 146 0.76 22.80 25.80
N THR A 147 -0.09 21.95 26.37
CA THR A 147 -0.37 20.61 25.83
C THR A 147 -1.78 20.56 25.26
N PHE A 148 -1.91 20.13 24.01
CA PHE A 148 -3.17 20.03 23.28
C PHE A 148 -3.59 18.56 23.15
N SER A 149 -4.89 18.32 23.26
CA SER A 149 -5.54 17.02 23.11
C SER A 149 -6.93 17.22 22.50
N CYS A 150 -7.53 16.18 21.92
CA CYS A 150 -8.89 16.25 21.39
C CYS A 150 -9.88 15.52 22.29
N GLU A 151 -11.16 15.85 22.14
CA GLU A 151 -12.27 15.04 22.68
C GLU A 151 -12.32 13.66 22.01
N ASP A 152 -12.98 12.71 22.67
CA ASP A 152 -13.27 11.38 22.12
C ASP A 152 -13.98 11.51 20.76
N GLY A 153 -13.60 10.67 19.79
CA GLY A 153 -14.11 10.76 18.43
C GLY A 153 -13.23 11.53 17.43
N LYS A 154 -12.20 12.26 17.91
CA LYS A 154 -11.32 13.10 17.08
C LYS A 154 -9.84 12.73 17.23
N TYR A 155 -9.04 13.10 16.23
CA TYR A 155 -7.57 13.03 16.28
C TYR A 155 -6.95 14.43 16.19
N LEU A 156 -5.80 14.60 16.85
CA LEU A 156 -5.05 15.85 16.81
C LEU A 156 -4.19 15.89 15.55
N ASN A 157 -4.43 16.89 14.71
CA ASN A 157 -3.67 17.18 13.51
C ASN A 157 -2.75 18.38 13.77
N GLY A 158 -1.45 18.13 13.95
CA GLY A 158 -0.45 19.13 14.33
C GLY A 158 0.35 18.69 15.56
N THR A 159 1.06 19.64 16.18
CA THR A 159 1.89 19.36 17.37
C THR A 159 1.04 19.36 18.64
N SER A 160 1.16 18.32 19.48
CA SER A 160 0.46 18.24 20.78
C SER A 160 1.09 19.07 21.89
N LEU A 161 2.25 19.68 21.65
CA LEU A 161 3.01 20.46 22.61
C LEU A 161 3.53 21.72 21.91
N LEU A 162 3.12 22.88 22.40
CA LEU A 162 3.60 24.19 21.96
C LEU A 162 4.35 24.84 23.11
N ILE A 163 5.47 25.49 22.81
CA ILE A 163 6.28 26.24 23.78
C ILE A 163 6.27 27.71 23.34
N CYS A 164 6.11 28.63 24.28
CA CYS A 164 6.23 30.05 24.00
C CYS A 164 7.70 30.45 23.88
N GLY A 165 8.10 31.00 22.73
CA GLY A 165 9.45 31.49 22.49
C GLY A 165 9.72 32.83 23.16
N GLU A 166 11.00 33.15 23.35
CA GLU A 166 11.49 34.46 23.85
C GLU A 166 11.07 35.64 22.93
N ASP A 167 10.77 35.35 21.66
CA ASP A 167 10.24 36.28 20.67
C ASP A 167 8.72 36.50 20.79
N GLY A 168 8.05 35.83 21.74
CA GLY A 168 6.60 35.86 21.92
C GLY A 168 5.82 35.07 20.86
N GLN A 169 6.46 34.16 20.13
CA GLN A 169 5.80 33.29 19.16
C GLN A 169 5.78 31.83 19.63
N TRP A 170 4.75 31.09 19.22
CA TRP A 170 4.67 29.66 19.47
C TRP A 170 5.63 28.88 18.58
N THR A 171 6.30 27.87 19.13
CA THR A 171 7.20 26.95 18.39
C THR A 171 6.52 26.17 17.25
N SER A 172 5.19 26.14 17.20
CA SER A 172 4.38 25.54 16.13
C SER A 172 3.03 26.25 16.04
N PRO A 173 2.36 26.24 14.87
CA PRO A 173 0.96 26.66 14.76
C PRO A 173 0.04 25.82 15.65
N PHE A 174 -1.10 26.39 16.04
CA PHE A 174 -2.12 25.65 16.81
C PHE A 174 -2.62 24.43 16.02
N PRO A 175 -2.78 23.26 16.67
CA PRO A 175 -3.29 22.05 16.02
C PRO A 175 -4.80 22.12 15.78
N SER A 176 -5.32 21.32 14.84
CA SER A 176 -6.76 21.13 14.64
C SER A 176 -7.22 19.76 15.18
N CYS A 177 -8.46 19.68 15.70
CA CYS A 177 -9.08 18.40 16.05
C CYS A 177 -10.02 17.96 14.93
N ASN A 178 -9.58 16.96 14.17
CA ASN A 178 -10.30 16.43 13.02
C ASN A 178 -11.15 15.22 13.45
N ASP A 179 -12.38 15.09 12.94
CA ASP A 179 -13.20 13.89 13.15
C ASP A 179 -12.47 12.64 12.62
N ILE A 180 -12.42 11.58 13.42
CA ILE A 180 -11.97 10.27 12.96
C ILE A 180 -13.16 9.56 12.33
N THR A 181 -12.98 9.11 11.10
CA THR A 181 -14.04 8.49 10.32
C THR A 181 -13.52 7.33 9.50
N CYS A 182 -14.34 6.31 9.31
CA CYS A 182 -14.07 5.17 8.44
C CYS A 182 -14.80 5.36 7.10
N GLU A 183 -14.07 5.29 6.00
CA GLU A 183 -14.63 5.30 4.65
C GLU A 183 -15.39 3.99 4.36
N VAL A 184 -16.48 4.07 3.61
CA VAL A 184 -17.27 2.92 3.18
C VAL A 184 -16.65 2.37 1.88
N ASP A 185 -16.15 1.14 1.94
CA ASP A 185 -15.53 0.48 0.78
C ASP A 185 -16.57 0.01 -0.25
N VAL A 186 -16.12 -0.33 -1.45
CA VAL A 186 -16.95 -0.76 -2.57
C VAL A 186 -17.72 -2.04 -2.21
N MET A 187 -19.05 -1.93 -2.16
CA MET A 187 -19.93 -3.06 -1.83
C MET A 187 -19.82 -4.17 -2.88
N HIS A 188 -19.58 -5.40 -2.42
CA HIS A 188 -19.60 -6.58 -3.27
C HIS A 188 -20.99 -6.76 -3.94
N PRO A 189 -21.08 -7.29 -5.18
CA PRO A 189 -22.37 -7.58 -5.80
C PRO A 189 -23.28 -8.44 -4.92
N ASN A 190 -24.57 -8.12 -4.88
CA ASN A 190 -25.61 -8.76 -4.06
C ASN A 190 -25.45 -8.57 -2.53
N LEU A 191 -24.56 -7.67 -2.09
CA LEU A 191 -24.38 -7.27 -0.69
C LEU A 191 -25.22 -6.03 -0.37
N HIS A 192 -25.95 -6.08 0.74
CA HIS A 192 -26.69 -4.97 1.31
C HIS A 192 -26.14 -4.65 2.69
N ALA A 193 -26.05 -3.35 3.01
CA ALA A 193 -25.62 -2.85 4.30
C ALA A 193 -26.71 -1.98 4.93
N THR A 194 -26.99 -2.21 6.22
CA THR A 194 -27.83 -1.34 7.05
C THR A 194 -26.95 -0.59 8.04
N GLY A 195 -27.36 0.63 8.39
CA GLY A 195 -26.55 1.56 9.21
C GLY A 195 -25.75 2.59 8.41
N LEU A 196 -25.80 2.56 7.07
CA LEU A 196 -25.24 3.61 6.21
C LEU A 196 -26.03 4.91 6.36
N THR A 197 -25.34 6.04 6.54
CA THR A 197 -25.92 7.38 6.48
C THR A 197 -25.92 7.89 5.04
N SER A 198 -27.04 8.45 4.58
CA SER A 198 -27.29 8.82 3.18
C SER A 198 -26.59 10.12 2.71
N ALA A 199 -25.39 10.40 3.23
CA ALA A 199 -24.53 11.51 2.82
C ALA A 199 -23.06 11.06 2.86
N ASN A 200 -22.42 11.03 1.69
CA ASN A 200 -20.99 10.86 1.45
C ASN A 200 -20.24 9.82 2.33
N GLU A 201 -20.63 8.54 2.25
CA GLU A 201 -19.75 7.35 2.41
C GLU A 201 -18.73 7.32 3.58
N ILE A 202 -18.98 8.06 4.65
CA ILE A 202 -18.03 8.31 5.74
C ILE A 202 -18.75 8.11 7.07
N MET A 203 -18.24 7.19 7.89
CA MET A 203 -18.88 6.74 9.14
C MET A 203 -18.07 7.15 10.36
N LYS A 204 -18.70 7.72 11.39
CA LYS A 204 -18.00 8.10 12.64
C LYS A 204 -17.61 6.88 13.48
N ILE A 205 -16.62 7.02 14.37
CA ILE A 205 -16.24 5.97 15.33
C ILE A 205 -17.48 5.44 16.07
N GLY A 206 -17.50 4.13 16.31
CA GLY A 206 -18.58 3.46 17.02
C GLY A 206 -19.80 3.15 16.15
N HIS A 207 -19.92 3.70 14.93
CA HIS A 207 -20.92 3.21 13.99
C HIS A 207 -20.67 1.75 13.66
N VAL A 208 -21.77 1.00 13.62
CA VAL A 208 -21.79 -0.41 13.26
C VAL A 208 -22.57 -0.55 11.95
N LEU A 209 -21.94 -1.11 10.92
CA LEU A 209 -22.63 -1.56 9.71
C LEU A 209 -23.04 -3.01 9.90
N GLN A 210 -24.26 -3.35 9.47
CA GLN A 210 -24.75 -4.72 9.46
C GLN A 210 -25.10 -5.16 8.04
N PHE A 211 -24.52 -6.29 7.64
CA PHE A 211 -24.62 -6.82 6.28
C PHE A 211 -25.60 -7.98 6.14
N SER A 212 -26.18 -8.07 4.94
CA SER A 212 -27.01 -9.17 4.47
C SER A 212 -26.85 -9.36 2.96
N CYS A 213 -26.99 -10.58 2.46
CA CYS A 213 -26.98 -10.84 1.02
C CYS A 213 -28.40 -10.96 0.46
N ASP A 214 -28.53 -10.81 -0.86
CA ASP A 214 -29.77 -11.12 -1.58
C ASP A 214 -30.24 -12.57 -1.38
N THR A 215 -31.53 -12.81 -1.62
CA THR A 215 -32.17 -14.11 -1.48
C THR A 215 -31.46 -15.18 -2.32
N GLY A 216 -30.92 -16.21 -1.64
CA GLY A 216 -30.21 -17.32 -2.27
C GLY A 216 -28.69 -17.13 -2.38
N TYR A 217 -28.16 -15.98 -1.96
CA TYR A 217 -26.75 -15.80 -1.65
C TYR A 217 -26.49 -16.02 -0.15
N ARG A 218 -25.24 -16.28 0.19
CA ARG A 218 -24.71 -16.51 1.52
C ARG A 218 -23.66 -15.46 1.82
N LEU A 219 -23.70 -14.91 3.04
CA LEU A 219 -22.67 -14.00 3.54
C LEU A 219 -21.43 -14.79 3.96
N ASP A 220 -20.29 -14.46 3.35
CA ASP A 220 -18.97 -14.98 3.71
C ASP A 220 -18.12 -13.83 4.25
N GLY A 221 -17.95 -13.83 5.58
CA GLY A 221 -17.29 -12.79 6.35
C GLY A 221 -18.09 -12.38 7.57
N SER A 222 -17.89 -11.13 8.02
CA SER A 222 -18.50 -10.60 9.24
C SER A 222 -19.90 -10.05 8.99
N VAL A 223 -20.90 -10.51 9.75
CA VAL A 223 -22.28 -9.96 9.71
C VAL A 223 -22.32 -8.49 10.17
N ARG A 224 -21.39 -8.08 11.03
CA ARG A 224 -21.25 -6.71 11.53
C ARG A 224 -19.79 -6.29 11.60
N ILE A 225 -19.53 -5.04 11.24
CA ILE A 225 -18.25 -4.36 11.40
C ILE A 225 -18.47 -3.01 12.10
N GLN A 226 -17.46 -2.54 12.84
CA GLN A 226 -17.51 -1.32 13.64
C GLN A 226 -16.35 -0.39 13.30
N CYS A 227 -16.62 0.92 13.19
CA CYS A 227 -15.58 1.91 12.97
C CYS A 227 -14.76 2.14 14.27
N LEU A 228 -13.45 1.97 14.21
CA LEU A 228 -12.53 2.08 15.35
C LEU A 228 -11.88 3.46 15.46
N GLN A 229 -11.31 3.75 16.63
CA GLN A 229 -10.50 4.94 16.92
C GLN A 229 -9.29 5.12 15.98
N SER A 230 -8.90 4.08 15.24
CA SER A 230 -7.85 4.14 14.22
C SER A 230 -8.30 4.74 12.88
N GLY A 231 -9.60 5.05 12.70
CA GLY A 231 -10.18 5.40 11.39
C GLY A 231 -10.35 4.21 10.46
N GLN A 232 -10.21 2.98 10.97
CA GLN A 232 -10.39 1.74 10.22
C GLN A 232 -11.54 0.91 10.79
N TRP A 233 -12.14 0.07 9.94
CA TRP A 233 -13.11 -0.93 10.37
C TRP A 233 -12.44 -2.04 11.16
N ASP A 234 -13.11 -2.55 12.19
CA ASP A 234 -12.59 -3.63 13.06
C ASP A 234 -12.37 -4.96 12.31
N LYS A 235 -13.04 -5.15 11.17
CA LYS A 235 -12.99 -6.32 10.30
C LYS A 235 -13.22 -5.88 8.84
N PRO A 236 -12.72 -6.62 7.84
CA PRO A 236 -12.98 -6.32 6.44
C PRO A 236 -14.46 -6.49 6.08
N PHE A 237 -14.88 -5.83 4.99
CA PHE A 237 -16.20 -5.99 4.40
C PHE A 237 -16.42 -7.46 3.98
N PRO A 238 -17.59 -8.05 4.27
CA PRO A 238 -17.92 -9.40 3.83
C PRO A 238 -18.23 -9.45 2.33
N THR A 239 -18.26 -10.66 1.77
CA THR A 239 -18.71 -10.91 0.40
C THR A 239 -19.98 -11.74 0.38
N CYS A 240 -20.66 -11.76 -0.77
CA CYS A 240 -21.86 -12.57 -0.99
C CYS A 240 -21.58 -13.61 -2.06
N SER A 241 -21.53 -14.89 -1.68
CA SER A 241 -21.34 -16.01 -2.60
C SER A 241 -22.59 -16.88 -2.69
N LYS A 242 -22.77 -17.60 -3.80
CA LYS A 242 -23.84 -18.58 -3.96
C LYS A 242 -23.24 -19.96 -4.10
N ASN A 243 -23.78 -20.94 -3.37
CA ASN A 243 -23.27 -22.31 -3.45
C ASN A 243 -23.61 -22.95 -4.80
N CYS A 244 -22.61 -23.51 -5.48
CA CYS A 244 -22.82 -24.33 -6.66
C CYS A 244 -23.44 -25.67 -6.26
N ARG A 245 -24.50 -26.09 -6.95
CA ARG A 245 -25.07 -27.43 -6.78
C ARG A 245 -24.39 -28.39 -7.75
N VAL A 246 -23.95 -29.54 -7.24
CA VAL A 246 -23.55 -30.67 -8.09
C VAL A 246 -24.82 -31.21 -8.74
N THR A 247 -24.95 -31.01 -10.04
CA THR A 247 -26.05 -31.53 -10.87
C THR A 247 -25.82 -33.02 -11.16
N GLU A 248 -26.45 -33.55 -12.21
CA GLU A 248 -26.16 -34.90 -12.68
C GLU A 248 -24.70 -35.02 -13.16
N ILE A 249 -24.01 -36.05 -12.68
CA ILE A 249 -22.61 -36.34 -13.03
C ILE A 249 -22.61 -37.23 -14.28
N PRO A 250 -21.97 -36.86 -15.40
CA PRO A 250 -22.01 -37.64 -16.63
C PRO A 250 -21.56 -39.10 -16.41
N GLY A 251 -22.29 -40.05 -17.01
CA GLY A 251 -22.12 -41.48 -16.76
C GLY A 251 -20.74 -42.06 -17.11
N SER A 252 -19.92 -41.35 -17.89
CA SER A 252 -18.56 -41.75 -18.28
C SER A 252 -17.47 -41.31 -17.27
N VAL A 253 -17.77 -40.37 -16.37
CA VAL A 253 -16.86 -39.87 -15.33
C VAL A 253 -17.32 -40.24 -13.91
N ARG A 254 -16.38 -40.22 -12.98
CA ARG A 254 -16.60 -40.27 -11.52
C ARG A 254 -15.87 -39.12 -10.87
N LEU A 255 -16.38 -38.66 -9.72
CA LEU A 255 -15.63 -37.74 -8.87
C LEU A 255 -14.53 -38.51 -8.12
N THR A 256 -13.37 -37.89 -7.93
CA THR A 256 -12.32 -38.37 -7.03
C THR A 256 -12.47 -37.79 -5.61
N THR A 257 -13.22 -36.69 -5.49
CA THR A 257 -13.61 -36.05 -4.23
C THR A 257 -14.77 -36.78 -3.54
N ARG A 258 -15.01 -36.53 -2.26
CA ARG A 258 -16.13 -37.12 -1.47
C ARG A 258 -17.53 -36.56 -1.80
N HIS A 259 -17.66 -35.71 -2.81
CA HIS A 259 -18.94 -35.12 -3.21
C HIS A 259 -19.77 -36.08 -4.08
N VAL A 260 -21.10 -35.93 -4.00
CA VAL A 260 -22.10 -36.69 -4.77
C VAL A 260 -23.09 -35.75 -5.45
N ALA A 261 -23.86 -36.26 -6.43
CA ALA A 261 -24.95 -35.49 -7.02
C ALA A 261 -25.90 -34.93 -5.93
N GLY A 262 -26.28 -33.66 -6.06
CA GLY A 262 -27.04 -32.93 -5.04
C GLY A 262 -26.21 -32.24 -3.95
N SER A 263 -24.89 -32.48 -3.87
CA SER A 263 -24.00 -31.73 -2.96
C SER A 263 -24.00 -30.24 -3.28
N GLN A 264 -23.69 -29.40 -2.28
CA GLN A 264 -23.50 -27.97 -2.46
C GLN A 264 -22.08 -27.60 -2.06
N LEU A 265 -21.37 -26.91 -2.96
CA LEU A 265 -20.00 -26.43 -2.76
C LEU A 265 -20.00 -24.90 -2.66
N ARG A 266 -19.08 -24.36 -1.87
CA ARG A 266 -18.85 -22.90 -1.72
C ARG A 266 -17.96 -22.39 -2.85
N ALA A 267 -17.96 -21.08 -3.05
CA ALA A 267 -17.04 -20.45 -3.99
C ALA A 267 -15.57 -20.79 -3.67
N GLY A 268 -14.78 -21.10 -4.69
CA GLY A 268 -13.40 -21.58 -4.58
C GLY A 268 -13.23 -23.07 -4.29
N GLU A 269 -14.29 -23.79 -3.86
CA GLU A 269 -14.22 -25.26 -3.75
C GLU A 269 -14.29 -25.91 -5.14
N LYS A 270 -13.58 -27.03 -5.31
CA LYS A 270 -13.38 -27.66 -6.62
C LYS A 270 -13.83 -29.12 -6.66
N LEU A 271 -14.35 -29.52 -7.82
CA LEU A 271 -14.59 -30.91 -8.17
C LEU A 271 -13.50 -31.40 -9.10
N ARG A 272 -13.00 -32.61 -8.84
CA ARG A 272 -12.04 -33.30 -9.69
C ARG A 272 -12.64 -34.60 -10.21
N PHE A 273 -12.58 -34.79 -11.52
CA PHE A 273 -13.15 -35.92 -12.24
C PHE A 273 -12.06 -36.90 -12.70
N ASP A 274 -12.47 -38.14 -12.91
CA ASP A 274 -11.65 -39.21 -13.48
C ASP A 274 -12.56 -40.15 -14.28
N CYS A 275 -12.03 -40.87 -15.26
CA CYS A 275 -12.82 -41.79 -16.06
C CYS A 275 -13.28 -43.00 -15.24
N ARG A 276 -14.52 -43.44 -15.46
CA ARG A 276 -15.03 -44.68 -14.84
C ARG A 276 -14.33 -45.91 -15.41
N LEU A 277 -14.10 -45.92 -16.71
CA LEU A 277 -13.41 -47.00 -17.42
C LEU A 277 -11.92 -46.68 -17.56
N ARG A 278 -11.08 -47.70 -17.40
CA ARG A 278 -9.62 -47.56 -17.55
C ARG A 278 -9.25 -47.18 -18.99
N ASN A 279 -8.11 -46.51 -19.14
CA ASN A 279 -7.52 -46.09 -20.42
C ASN A 279 -8.35 -45.11 -21.27
N HIS A 280 -9.54 -44.72 -20.81
CA HIS A 280 -10.35 -43.66 -21.43
C HIS A 280 -9.73 -42.29 -21.12
N VAL A 281 -9.94 -41.32 -22.00
CA VAL A 281 -9.35 -39.98 -21.90
C VAL A 281 -10.44 -38.96 -21.58
N ILE A 282 -10.14 -38.04 -20.66
CA ILE A 282 -11.01 -36.92 -20.30
C ILE A 282 -11.07 -35.92 -21.48
N HIS A 283 -12.28 -35.56 -21.86
CA HIS A 283 -12.60 -34.44 -22.75
C HIS A 283 -13.30 -33.34 -21.94
N GLY A 284 -12.71 -32.15 -21.95
CA GLY A 284 -13.06 -31.04 -21.07
C GLY A 284 -12.05 -30.91 -19.92
N ASN A 285 -12.40 -30.11 -18.91
CA ASN A 285 -11.52 -29.84 -17.79
C ASN A 285 -11.65 -30.93 -16.70
N GLU A 286 -10.53 -31.53 -16.30
CA GLU A 286 -10.47 -32.54 -15.24
C GLU A 286 -10.90 -31.98 -13.87
N GLU A 287 -10.65 -30.69 -13.65
CA GLU A 287 -10.99 -29.95 -12.43
C GLU A 287 -11.88 -28.76 -12.80
N VAL A 288 -12.99 -28.59 -12.07
CA VAL A 288 -13.89 -27.44 -12.21
C VAL A 288 -14.14 -26.79 -10.86
N GLU A 289 -14.22 -25.47 -10.84
CA GLU A 289 -14.29 -24.66 -9.62
C GLU A 289 -15.67 -24.03 -9.46
N CYS A 290 -16.15 -23.92 -8.23
CA CYS A 290 -17.37 -23.17 -7.95
C CYS A 290 -17.06 -21.66 -7.91
N LEU A 291 -17.74 -20.87 -8.75
CA LEU A 291 -17.60 -19.42 -8.79
C LEU A 291 -18.54 -18.74 -7.79
N ALA A 292 -18.22 -17.49 -7.41
CA ALA A 292 -19.00 -16.70 -6.44
C ALA A 292 -20.48 -16.49 -6.85
N ASN A 293 -20.80 -16.50 -8.15
CA ASN A 293 -22.16 -16.40 -8.68
C ASN A 293 -22.97 -17.71 -8.58
N GLY A 294 -22.39 -18.81 -8.07
CA GLY A 294 -23.02 -20.12 -7.96
C GLY A 294 -23.04 -20.94 -9.25
N GLN A 295 -22.24 -20.56 -10.24
CA GLN A 295 -21.98 -21.35 -11.46
C GLN A 295 -20.64 -22.08 -11.34
N TRP A 296 -20.53 -23.22 -12.03
CA TRP A 296 -19.24 -23.87 -12.24
C TRP A 296 -18.42 -23.09 -13.25
N SER A 297 -17.10 -23.03 -13.06
CA SER A 297 -16.16 -22.37 -13.97
C SER A 297 -16.26 -22.90 -15.39
N GLU A 298 -16.53 -24.20 -15.53
CA GLU A 298 -16.54 -24.97 -16.76
C GLU A 298 -17.63 -26.07 -16.68
N PRO A 299 -18.18 -26.52 -17.81
CA PRO A 299 -19.07 -27.68 -17.85
C PRO A 299 -18.39 -28.96 -17.36
N PHE A 300 -19.16 -29.89 -16.79
CA PHE A 300 -18.62 -31.18 -16.35
C PHE A 300 -18.05 -31.99 -17.53
N PRO A 301 -16.85 -32.57 -17.40
CA PRO A 301 -16.20 -33.29 -18.48
C PRO A 301 -16.89 -34.61 -18.81
N THR A 302 -16.52 -35.18 -19.96
CA THR A 302 -16.89 -36.54 -20.35
C THR A 302 -15.64 -37.35 -20.66
N CYS A 303 -15.73 -38.68 -20.62
CA CYS A 303 -14.64 -39.52 -21.13
C CYS A 303 -14.95 -40.06 -22.52
N GLY A 304 -13.99 -39.88 -23.43
CA GLY A 304 -13.99 -40.43 -24.78
C GLY A 304 -13.47 -41.87 -24.82
N PRO A 305 -13.49 -42.52 -25.99
CA PRO A 305 -12.95 -43.87 -26.15
C PRO A 305 -11.46 -43.92 -25.76
N PRO A 306 -10.94 -45.10 -25.38
CA PRO A 306 -9.56 -45.22 -24.95
C PRO A 306 -8.61 -44.86 -26.10
N VAL A 307 -7.69 -43.92 -25.84
CA VAL A 307 -6.65 -43.53 -26.80
C VAL A 307 -5.54 -44.58 -26.74
N GLY A 308 -5.86 -45.72 -27.36
CA GLY A 308 -5.00 -46.86 -27.56
C GLY A 308 -5.12 -47.35 -29.00
N CYS A 309 -4.22 -48.22 -29.40
CA CYS A 309 -4.22 -48.79 -30.74
C CYS A 309 -4.97 -50.13 -30.74
N GLY A 310 -5.68 -50.40 -31.83
CA GLY A 310 -6.16 -51.74 -32.14
C GLY A 310 -5.01 -52.68 -32.53
N LYS A 311 -5.33 -53.82 -33.13
CA LYS A 311 -4.34 -54.80 -33.62
C LYS A 311 -3.24 -54.11 -34.46
N PRO A 312 -1.96 -54.50 -34.31
CA PRO A 312 -0.87 -53.96 -35.13
C PRO A 312 -1.08 -54.26 -36.62
N PRO A 313 -0.59 -53.41 -37.54
CA PRO A 313 -0.59 -53.73 -38.96
C PRO A 313 0.31 -54.94 -39.24
N THR A 314 0.01 -55.72 -40.27
CA THR A 314 0.91 -56.78 -40.73
C THR A 314 2.20 -56.19 -41.34
N LEU A 315 3.27 -56.96 -41.32
CA LEU A 315 4.55 -56.63 -41.96
C LEU A 315 4.77 -57.64 -43.11
N PRO A 316 5.10 -57.21 -44.34
CA PRO A 316 5.51 -58.14 -45.38
C PRO A 316 6.78 -58.87 -44.98
N ASP A 317 6.80 -60.19 -45.19
CA ASP A 317 7.93 -61.09 -44.91
C ASP A 317 8.41 -61.04 -43.44
N GLY A 318 7.51 -60.72 -42.51
CA GLY A 318 7.81 -60.63 -41.08
C GLY A 318 6.59 -60.75 -40.17
N ASP A 319 6.81 -61.28 -38.97
CA ASP A 319 5.78 -61.64 -38.00
C ASP A 319 5.95 -60.85 -36.69
N LEU A 320 4.91 -60.86 -35.85
CA LEU A 320 5.02 -60.37 -34.48
C LEU A 320 5.73 -61.40 -33.60
N LYS A 321 6.67 -60.95 -32.77
CA LYS A 321 7.47 -61.80 -31.88
C LYS A 321 6.66 -62.44 -30.73
N TYR A 322 5.50 -61.87 -30.42
CA TYR A 322 4.64 -62.24 -29.29
C TYR A 322 3.17 -62.20 -29.70
N ASP A 323 2.32 -62.89 -28.94
CA ASP A 323 0.87 -62.95 -29.17
C ASP A 323 0.19 -61.57 -29.21
N ILE A 324 -0.82 -61.46 -30.06
CA ILE A 324 -1.51 -60.20 -30.36
C ILE A 324 -2.58 -59.90 -29.29
N LYS A 325 -2.44 -58.76 -28.60
CA LYS A 325 -3.47 -58.24 -27.70
C LYS A 325 -4.64 -57.66 -28.50
N PHE A 326 -5.84 -57.64 -27.90
CA PHE A 326 -7.00 -57.02 -28.53
C PHE A 326 -6.88 -55.48 -28.63
N SER A 327 -6.16 -54.86 -27.69
CA SER A 327 -5.87 -53.43 -27.64
C SER A 327 -4.52 -53.16 -26.96
N TYR A 328 -3.91 -52.03 -27.28
CA TYR A 328 -2.62 -51.58 -26.79
C TYR A 328 -2.73 -50.15 -26.27
N VAL A 329 -2.08 -49.82 -25.15
CA VAL A 329 -2.12 -48.46 -24.58
C VAL A 329 -1.20 -47.50 -25.34
N ASN A 330 -1.42 -46.20 -25.18
CA ASN A 330 -0.52 -45.19 -25.71
C ASN A 330 0.92 -45.42 -25.19
N THR A 331 1.92 -45.19 -26.03
CA THR A 331 3.36 -45.52 -25.84
C THR A 331 3.72 -47.02 -25.81
N GLU A 332 2.76 -47.95 -25.83
CA GLU A 332 3.05 -49.37 -25.86
C GLU A 332 3.70 -49.79 -27.20
N LYS A 333 4.69 -50.69 -27.12
CA LYS A 333 5.45 -51.16 -28.27
C LYS A 333 5.16 -52.62 -28.57
N VAL A 334 5.13 -52.95 -29.85
CA VAL A 334 5.16 -54.33 -30.35
C VAL A 334 6.45 -54.56 -31.15
N GLU A 335 7.05 -55.72 -30.97
CA GLU A 335 8.29 -56.14 -31.65
C GLU A 335 7.96 -57.11 -32.78
N TYR A 336 8.55 -56.88 -33.95
CA TYR A 336 8.46 -57.75 -35.11
C TYR A 336 9.80 -58.45 -35.34
N ILE A 337 9.72 -59.60 -35.99
CA ILE A 337 10.86 -60.41 -36.45
C ILE A 337 10.67 -60.70 -37.94
N CYS A 338 11.76 -60.75 -38.70
CA CYS A 338 11.66 -61.13 -40.11
C CYS A 338 11.60 -62.65 -40.26
N GLN A 339 10.88 -63.10 -41.29
CA GLN A 339 10.79 -64.51 -41.66
C GLN A 339 12.14 -65.04 -42.17
N LEU A 340 12.26 -66.37 -42.24
CA LEU A 340 13.50 -67.04 -42.60
C LEU A 340 14.01 -66.58 -43.98
N HIS A 341 15.31 -66.33 -44.08
CA HIS A 341 15.98 -65.71 -45.24
C HIS A 341 15.68 -64.22 -45.46
N TYR A 342 15.12 -63.51 -44.48
CA TYR A 342 15.05 -62.04 -44.50
C TYR A 342 15.80 -61.42 -43.32
N THR A 343 16.40 -60.25 -43.54
CA THR A 343 17.07 -59.42 -42.55
C THR A 343 16.26 -58.15 -42.34
N MET A 344 16.13 -57.71 -41.10
CA MET A 344 15.39 -56.49 -40.80
C MET A 344 16.17 -55.24 -41.18
N GLN A 345 15.50 -54.30 -41.85
CA GLN A 345 15.98 -52.94 -42.04
C GLN A 345 15.05 -51.96 -41.32
N GLY A 346 15.61 -51.22 -40.37
CA GLY A 346 14.88 -50.34 -39.45
C GLY A 346 14.81 -50.94 -38.04
N GLU A 347 14.20 -50.20 -37.11
CA GLU A 347 13.95 -50.66 -35.74
C GLU A 347 12.84 -51.72 -35.71
N PRO A 348 12.95 -52.80 -34.90
CA PRO A 348 11.95 -53.87 -34.86
C PRO A 348 10.63 -53.47 -34.21
N PHE A 349 10.50 -52.23 -33.75
CA PHE A 349 9.37 -51.78 -32.94
C PHE A 349 8.38 -50.90 -33.70
N LYS A 350 7.09 -51.23 -33.62
CA LYS A 350 6.03 -50.23 -33.78
C LYS A 350 5.54 -49.76 -32.41
N THR A 351 5.43 -48.45 -32.24
CA THR A 351 4.94 -47.79 -31.03
C THR A 351 3.54 -47.26 -31.28
N CYS A 352 2.60 -47.56 -30.38
CA CYS A 352 1.29 -46.94 -30.39
C CYS A 352 1.41 -45.49 -29.95
N ASN A 353 1.08 -44.54 -30.83
CA ASN A 353 1.09 -43.11 -30.52
C ASN A 353 -0.27 -42.51 -30.88
N ASN A 354 -1.02 -42.10 -29.86
CA ASN A 354 -2.34 -41.48 -29.94
C ASN A 354 -3.32 -42.20 -30.88
N GLY A 355 -3.42 -43.54 -30.74
CA GLY A 355 -4.31 -44.39 -31.54
C GLY A 355 -3.76 -44.82 -32.91
N ARG A 356 -2.55 -44.37 -33.30
CA ARG A 356 -1.90 -44.76 -34.55
C ARG A 356 -0.59 -45.52 -34.30
N TRP A 357 -0.38 -46.60 -35.03
CA TRP A 357 0.90 -47.31 -35.04
C TRP A 357 1.96 -46.51 -35.81
N THR A 358 3.06 -46.21 -35.13
CA THR A 358 4.23 -45.46 -35.65
C THR A 358 5.49 -46.31 -35.56
N GLY A 359 6.53 -45.97 -36.33
CA GLY A 359 7.71 -46.82 -36.54
C GLY A 359 7.69 -47.48 -37.91
N SER A 360 8.85 -47.54 -38.56
CA SER A 360 9.00 -48.00 -39.94
C SER A 360 10.15 -48.99 -40.04
N MET A 361 9.85 -50.17 -40.56
CA MET A 361 10.79 -51.23 -40.84
C MET A 361 10.29 -52.07 -42.01
N ARG A 362 11.19 -52.81 -42.63
CA ARG A 362 10.90 -53.80 -43.68
C ARG A 362 11.85 -54.97 -43.58
N CYS A 363 11.40 -56.13 -44.01
CA CYS A 363 12.22 -57.32 -44.14
C CYS A 363 12.81 -57.34 -45.56
N LEU A 364 14.14 -57.55 -45.66
CA LEU A 364 14.87 -57.60 -46.93
C LEU A 364 15.47 -59.00 -47.14
N PRO A 365 15.38 -59.61 -48.33
CA PRO A 365 16.00 -60.90 -48.59
C PRO A 365 17.50 -60.92 -48.23
N LYS A 366 17.93 -62.01 -47.60
CA LYS A 366 19.31 -62.26 -47.17
C LYS A 366 20.06 -62.92 -48.33
N ASP A 367 21.14 -62.29 -48.81
CA ASP A 367 21.92 -62.69 -49.99
C ASP A 367 22.50 -64.13 -49.99
N ASP A 368 22.33 -64.89 -48.91
CA ASP A 368 23.04 -66.16 -48.67
C ASP A 368 22.68 -67.27 -49.67
N MET A 369 21.39 -67.53 -49.93
CA MET A 369 20.99 -68.57 -50.90
C MET A 369 21.45 -68.24 -52.32
N TYR A 370 21.47 -66.96 -52.68
CA TYR A 370 21.97 -66.48 -53.97
C TYR A 370 23.49 -66.67 -54.05
N ARG A 371 24.24 -66.28 -53.01
CA ARG A 371 25.71 -66.52 -52.91
C ARG A 371 26.09 -68.00 -53.01
N HIS A 372 25.24 -68.90 -52.50
CA HIS A 372 25.44 -70.35 -52.57
C HIS A 372 24.87 -70.99 -53.86
N ASN A 373 24.23 -70.22 -54.75
CA ASN A 373 23.58 -70.69 -55.98
C ASN A 373 22.57 -71.83 -55.78
N ILE A 374 21.81 -71.80 -54.68
CA ILE A 374 20.83 -72.83 -54.28
C ILE A 374 19.39 -72.31 -54.19
N ARG A 375 18.44 -73.25 -54.21
CA ARG A 375 16.99 -73.07 -54.01
C ARG A 375 16.40 -74.36 -53.44
N PHE A 376 15.17 -74.37 -52.93
CA PHE A 376 14.53 -75.62 -52.50
C PHE A 376 14.18 -76.55 -53.68
N THR A 377 14.17 -77.87 -53.43
CA THR A 377 13.96 -78.89 -54.48
C THR A 377 12.49 -79.11 -54.84
N HIS A 378 11.60 -79.06 -53.84
CA HIS A 378 10.16 -79.19 -54.05
C HIS A 378 9.49 -77.82 -54.00
N LYS A 379 8.77 -77.47 -55.06
CA LYS A 379 8.15 -76.15 -55.28
C LYS A 379 6.69 -76.05 -54.81
N THR A 380 6.21 -77.06 -54.08
CA THR A 380 4.78 -77.26 -53.79
C THR A 380 4.40 -77.12 -52.32
N ASP A 381 5.39 -77.12 -51.41
CA ASP A 381 5.16 -76.86 -49.98
C ASP A 381 6.27 -75.94 -49.47
N ASP A 382 5.93 -74.66 -49.27
CA ASP A 382 6.79 -73.68 -48.61
C ASP A 382 6.89 -74.04 -47.12
N LYS A 383 7.80 -74.96 -46.80
CA LYS A 383 8.08 -75.40 -45.44
C LYS A 383 8.80 -74.28 -44.67
N LEU A 384 8.01 -73.32 -44.23
CA LEU A 384 8.45 -72.04 -43.64
C LEU A 384 9.21 -72.22 -42.31
N TYR A 385 9.04 -73.37 -41.65
CA TYR A 385 9.69 -73.74 -40.39
C TYR A 385 10.17 -75.19 -40.44
N SER A 386 11.43 -75.41 -40.05
CA SER A 386 11.98 -76.74 -39.75
C SER A 386 12.26 -76.84 -38.26
N PRO A 387 11.49 -77.64 -37.49
CA PRO A 387 11.82 -77.91 -36.08
C PRO A 387 13.16 -78.65 -35.98
N HIS A 388 13.72 -78.75 -34.77
CA HIS A 388 14.93 -79.53 -34.55
C HIS A 388 14.76 -80.97 -35.06
N LYS A 389 15.77 -81.47 -35.78
CA LYS A 389 15.86 -82.75 -36.52
C LYS A 389 15.03 -82.85 -37.79
N ASP A 390 14.38 -81.77 -38.21
CA ASP A 390 13.72 -81.72 -39.51
C ASP A 390 14.73 -81.52 -40.65
N HIS A 391 14.38 -82.04 -41.82
CA HIS A 391 15.26 -82.09 -42.99
C HIS A 391 14.71 -81.27 -44.16
N ILE A 392 15.54 -80.40 -44.72
CA ILE A 392 15.25 -79.65 -45.97
C ILE A 392 16.15 -80.17 -47.10
N THR A 393 15.61 -80.23 -48.32
CA THR A 393 16.38 -80.57 -49.52
C THR A 393 16.48 -79.38 -50.47
N PHE A 394 17.72 -79.00 -50.78
CA PHE A 394 18.13 -77.98 -51.72
C PHE A 394 18.43 -78.57 -53.12
N SER A 395 18.35 -77.73 -54.13
CA SER A 395 18.80 -77.97 -55.49
C SER A 395 19.58 -76.77 -55.99
N CYS A 396 20.52 -77.02 -56.90
CA CYS A 396 21.22 -75.94 -57.59
C CYS A 396 20.27 -75.13 -58.48
N ILE A 397 20.57 -73.83 -58.62
CA ILE A 397 19.98 -73.01 -59.68
C ILE A 397 20.47 -73.48 -61.06
N ARG A 398 19.82 -73.03 -62.15
CA ARG A 398 20.21 -73.45 -63.50
C ARG A 398 21.63 -72.99 -63.83
N GLY A 399 22.46 -73.91 -64.34
CA GLY A 399 23.85 -73.65 -64.74
C GLY A 399 24.90 -74.06 -63.69
N THR A 400 24.49 -74.36 -62.46
CA THR A 400 25.40 -74.79 -61.38
C THR A 400 25.19 -76.26 -61.00
N VAL A 401 26.15 -76.84 -60.29
CA VAL A 401 26.18 -78.22 -59.75
C VAL A 401 26.72 -78.21 -58.32
N PRO A 402 26.40 -79.21 -57.48
CA PRO A 402 26.91 -79.29 -56.12
C PRO A 402 28.44 -79.25 -56.09
N ASP A 403 29.02 -78.52 -55.15
CA ASP A 403 30.47 -78.52 -54.91
C ASP A 403 30.98 -79.81 -54.24
N GLY A 404 30.06 -80.64 -53.74
CA GLY A 404 30.32 -81.92 -53.11
C GLY A 404 30.76 -81.84 -51.64
N ARG A 405 30.85 -80.63 -51.04
CA ARG A 405 31.32 -80.47 -49.65
C ARG A 405 30.25 -80.71 -48.60
N LEU A 406 28.99 -80.46 -48.97
CA LEU A 406 27.81 -80.69 -48.13
C LEU A 406 26.75 -81.38 -48.96
N GLU A 407 26.01 -82.29 -48.34
CA GLU A 407 24.87 -82.93 -48.98
C GLU A 407 23.78 -81.91 -49.31
N MET A 408 23.06 -82.14 -50.42
CA MET A 408 21.95 -81.28 -50.81
C MET A 408 20.72 -81.43 -49.90
N ARG A 409 20.69 -82.42 -49.01
CA ARG A 409 19.71 -82.55 -47.92
C ARG A 409 20.39 -82.25 -46.59
N GLN A 410 19.79 -81.40 -45.77
CA GLN A 410 20.39 -80.88 -44.54
C GLN A 410 19.40 -80.96 -43.37
N GLU A 411 19.90 -81.27 -42.18
CA GLU A 411 19.12 -81.36 -40.95
C GLU A 411 19.25 -80.09 -40.09
N CYS A 412 18.13 -79.62 -39.54
CA CYS A 412 18.07 -78.49 -38.62
C CYS A 412 18.51 -78.92 -37.19
N ASN A 413 19.70 -78.51 -36.78
CA ASN A 413 20.23 -78.80 -35.44
C ASN A 413 20.20 -77.55 -34.57
N ASP A 414 19.33 -77.53 -33.56
CA ASP A 414 19.11 -76.41 -32.63
C ASP A 414 18.99 -75.02 -33.30
N GLY A 415 18.27 -74.98 -34.43
CA GLY A 415 18.05 -73.76 -35.23
C GLY A 415 19.18 -73.41 -36.22
N VAL A 416 20.23 -74.23 -36.29
CA VAL A 416 21.34 -74.09 -37.24
C VAL A 416 21.19 -75.11 -38.38
N MET A 417 21.37 -74.65 -39.62
CA MET A 417 21.39 -75.48 -40.82
C MET A 417 22.52 -74.99 -41.74
N ASN A 418 23.37 -75.92 -42.17
CA ASN A 418 24.50 -75.60 -43.06
C ASN A 418 24.01 -75.55 -44.50
N LEU A 419 24.23 -74.44 -45.21
CA LEU A 419 23.78 -74.30 -46.60
C LEU A 419 24.78 -74.97 -47.56
N PRO A 420 24.36 -75.91 -48.42
CA PRO A 420 25.23 -76.48 -49.43
C PRO A 420 25.53 -75.46 -50.54
N THR A 421 26.69 -75.55 -51.20
CA THR A 421 27.07 -74.62 -52.27
C THR A 421 26.97 -75.30 -53.64
N CYS A 422 26.49 -74.56 -54.62
CA CYS A 422 26.59 -74.94 -56.03
C CYS A 422 27.55 -74.03 -56.79
N VAL A 423 28.42 -74.63 -57.59
CA VAL A 423 29.42 -73.95 -58.43
C VAL A 423 29.04 -74.05 -59.91
N PRO A 424 29.48 -73.13 -60.78
CA PRO A 424 29.28 -73.25 -62.23
C PRO A 424 29.81 -74.58 -62.76
N ARG A 425 29.11 -75.17 -63.74
CA ARG A 425 29.61 -76.37 -64.43
C ARG A 425 30.91 -76.04 -65.18
N SER A 426 32.02 -76.62 -64.73
CA SER A 426 33.22 -76.78 -65.54
C SER A 426 32.91 -77.76 -66.68
N TRP A 427 33.24 -77.36 -67.91
CA TRP A 427 33.06 -78.15 -69.13
C TRP A 427 34.23 -79.12 -69.34
#